data_AF-A0A0A1WD12-F1
#
_entry.id   AF-A0A0A1WD12-F1
#
_cell.length_a   1.000
_cell.length_b   1.000
_cell.length_c   1.000
_cell.angle_alpha   90.00
_cell.angle_beta   90.00
_cell.angle_gamma   90.00
#
_symmetry.space_group_name_H-M   'P 1'
#
loop_
_entity.id
_entity.type
_entity.pdbx_description
1 polymer ?
#
loop_
_entity_poly.entity_id
_entity_poly.type
_entity_poly.pdbx_seq_one_letter_code
_entity_poly.pdbx_strand_id
1 'polypeptide(L)'
;LITVTSSAEDTLNSFGNWRASDLLSRKTHDNAQLFTAIDLSGPTIGIAHVSSMCQATHSVGVVEDYSPLVHAVAATMAHEMGHNLGMQHDENYCNCGPNLCIMASYISDPPPMYFSNCSWNYYQNFLTDFKPDCTLIRPSKTDIVSPQVCGNGLLEDGEECDCGSPEDCQNPCCDAETCELYPAAVCEDGPCCHKCKFKTAGTECRPARDECDVAEHCTGQSSECPRNELQRNGQPCLKNSGYCYNGDCPIMTNQCISLFGSRATVAEDSCFQENLKGSKHGYCAKENGRKIPCAPQDVKCGRLYCLDNSSRKKNPCKMHYLDADQHKGMVEPGTKCEDGKVCINRKCVDVNTAYLSTTGFSQF
;
A
#
# COMPACT_ATOMS: atom_id res chain seq x y z
N LEU A 1 2.48 -20.69 9.61
CA LEU A 1 1.20 -21.36 9.95
C LEU A 1 0.55 -20.57 11.07
N ILE A 2 -0.76 -20.32 10.96
CA ILE A 2 -1.56 -19.63 11.98
C ILE A 2 -2.59 -20.60 12.57
N THR A 3 -3.07 -20.32 13.77
CA THR A 3 -4.24 -21.01 14.35
C THR A 3 -5.48 -20.19 14.06
N VAL A 4 -6.45 -20.77 13.38
CA VAL A 4 -7.77 -20.16 13.16
C VAL A 4 -8.65 -20.53 14.35
N THR A 5 -9.29 -19.53 14.98
CA THR A 5 -10.15 -19.72 16.14
C THR A 5 -11.54 -19.14 15.86
N SER A 6 -12.52 -19.41 16.72
CA SER A 6 -13.84 -18.77 16.63
C SER A 6 -13.79 -17.27 16.97
N SER A 7 -12.66 -16.74 17.47
CA SER A 7 -12.48 -15.31 17.68
C SER A 7 -12.01 -14.67 16.37
N ALA A 8 -12.90 -13.91 15.73
CA ALA A 8 -12.63 -13.24 14.46
C ALA A 8 -11.43 -12.27 14.59
N GLU A 9 -11.35 -11.54 15.70
CA GLU A 9 -10.26 -10.60 15.98
C GLU A 9 -8.92 -11.31 16.17
N ASP A 10 -8.86 -12.38 16.95
CA ASP A 10 -7.60 -13.14 17.15
C ASP A 10 -7.12 -13.77 15.84
N THR A 11 -8.05 -14.28 15.03
CA THR A 11 -7.77 -14.86 13.72
C THR A 11 -7.26 -13.79 12.74
N LEU A 12 -7.93 -12.65 12.64
CA LEU A 12 -7.52 -11.54 11.77
C LEU A 12 -6.11 -11.05 12.11
N ASN A 13 -5.83 -10.81 13.39
CA ASN A 13 -4.53 -10.36 13.86
C ASN A 13 -3.43 -11.39 13.56
N SER A 14 -3.72 -12.68 13.78
CA SER A 14 -2.78 -13.76 13.47
C SER A 14 -2.51 -13.86 11.97
N PHE A 15 -3.56 -13.75 11.14
CA PHE A 15 -3.48 -13.79 9.69
C PHE A 15 -2.71 -12.61 9.12
N GLY A 16 -2.96 -11.39 9.60
CA GLY A 16 -2.22 -10.19 9.20
C GLY A 16 -0.73 -10.27 9.51
N ASN A 17 -0.37 -10.75 10.71
CA ASN A 17 1.03 -10.98 11.09
C ASN A 17 1.70 -12.04 10.20
N TRP A 18 0.98 -13.11 9.86
CA TRP A 18 1.48 -14.14 8.95
C TRP A 18 1.62 -13.63 7.52
N ARG A 19 0.66 -12.86 7.00
CA ARG A 19 0.77 -12.24 5.68
C ARG A 19 2.06 -11.43 5.57
N ALA A 20 2.32 -10.60 6.58
CA ALA A 20 3.49 -9.73 6.60
C ALA A 20 4.83 -10.49 6.72
N SER A 21 4.88 -11.51 7.58
CA SER A 21 6.13 -12.23 7.89
C SER A 21 6.45 -13.38 6.94
N ASP A 22 5.45 -13.93 6.24
CA ASP A 22 5.59 -15.11 5.38
C ASP A 22 5.11 -14.77 3.95
N LEU A 23 3.81 -14.54 3.73
CA LEU A 23 3.24 -14.46 2.38
C LEU A 23 3.87 -13.36 1.51
N LEU A 24 4.05 -12.16 2.06
CA LEU A 24 4.67 -11.03 1.33
C LEU A 24 6.13 -11.28 0.97
N SER A 25 6.84 -12.18 1.66
CA SER A 25 8.24 -12.50 1.35
C SER A 25 8.40 -13.36 0.09
N ARG A 26 7.31 -13.96 -0.40
CA ARG A 26 7.33 -14.96 -1.48
C ARG A 26 6.29 -14.72 -2.58
N LYS A 27 5.32 -13.83 -2.39
CA LYS A 27 4.37 -13.41 -3.42
C LYS A 27 3.93 -11.96 -3.19
N THR A 28 4.17 -11.10 -4.17
CA THR A 28 3.68 -9.72 -4.20
C THR A 28 2.18 -9.70 -4.44
N HIS A 29 1.44 -8.93 -3.63
CA HIS A 29 -0.01 -8.76 -3.72
C HIS A 29 -0.46 -7.62 -2.78
N ASP A 30 -1.58 -6.98 -3.10
CA ASP A 30 -2.03 -5.76 -2.40
C ASP A 30 -2.84 -6.04 -1.12
N ASN A 31 -3.68 -7.08 -1.17
CA ASN A 31 -4.60 -7.49 -0.11
C ASN A 31 -4.74 -9.02 -0.06
N ALA A 32 -5.02 -9.58 1.11
CA ALA A 32 -5.33 -11.00 1.24
C ALA A 32 -6.60 -11.23 2.08
N GLN A 33 -7.51 -12.07 1.58
CA GLN A 33 -8.71 -12.48 2.32
C GLN A 33 -8.58 -13.96 2.71
N LEU A 34 -8.80 -14.27 3.99
CA LEU A 34 -8.83 -15.63 4.50
C LEU A 34 -10.27 -16.17 4.49
N PHE A 35 -10.54 -17.17 3.67
CA PHE A 35 -11.79 -17.93 3.73
C PHE A 35 -11.67 -19.04 4.77
N THR A 36 -12.66 -19.17 5.66
CA THR A 36 -12.67 -20.16 6.74
C THR A 36 -14.02 -20.85 6.87
N ALA A 37 -14.01 -22.16 7.16
CA ALA A 37 -15.20 -22.93 7.52
C ALA A 37 -15.43 -22.99 9.04
N ILE A 38 -14.61 -22.29 9.83
CA ILE A 38 -14.82 -22.16 11.27
C ILE A 38 -15.90 -21.10 11.51
N ASP A 39 -16.92 -21.49 12.27
CA ASP A 39 -17.97 -20.63 12.81
C ASP A 39 -17.36 -19.55 13.72
N LEU A 40 -17.46 -18.30 13.29
CA LEU A 40 -16.98 -17.16 14.05
C LEU A 40 -17.98 -16.82 15.16
N SER A 41 -17.47 -16.36 16.30
CA SER A 41 -18.28 -16.18 17.50
C SER A 41 -19.30 -15.05 17.33
N GLY A 42 -20.56 -15.31 17.66
CA GLY A 42 -21.63 -14.31 17.62
C GLY A 42 -22.25 -14.18 16.22
N PRO A 43 -22.72 -13.00 15.81
CA PRO A 43 -23.32 -12.78 14.49
C PRO A 43 -22.28 -12.43 13.41
N THR A 44 -20.99 -12.49 13.73
CA THR A 44 -19.89 -12.10 12.84
C THR A 44 -19.69 -13.17 11.77
N ILE A 45 -19.76 -12.79 10.50
CA ILE A 45 -19.47 -13.66 9.34
C ILE A 45 -18.26 -13.18 8.53
N GLY A 46 -17.66 -12.07 8.96
CA GLY A 46 -16.48 -11.47 8.35
C GLY A 46 -15.87 -10.40 9.26
N ILE A 47 -14.58 -10.12 9.10
CA ILE A 47 -13.90 -9.02 9.78
C ILE A 47 -12.69 -8.54 8.98
N ALA A 48 -12.46 -7.23 8.99
CA ALA A 48 -11.30 -6.60 8.36
C ALA A 48 -10.87 -5.33 9.10
N HIS A 49 -9.63 -4.90 8.85
CA HIS A 49 -9.16 -3.60 9.31
C HIS A 49 -9.64 -2.48 8.40
N VAL A 50 -10.06 -1.35 8.97
CA VAL A 50 -10.52 -0.20 8.19
C VAL A 50 -9.36 0.67 7.68
N SER A 51 -9.46 1.20 6.47
CA SER A 51 -8.48 2.12 5.84
C SER A 51 -7.06 1.57 5.83
N SER A 52 -6.93 0.30 5.46
CA SER A 52 -5.74 -0.51 5.67
C SER A 52 -5.16 -1.12 4.40
N MET A 53 -5.80 -0.88 3.24
CA MET A 53 -5.29 -1.32 1.94
C MET A 53 -3.82 -0.96 1.75
N CYS A 54 -3.05 -1.86 1.13
CA CYS A 54 -1.58 -1.81 0.98
C CYS A 54 -0.74 -1.98 2.25
N GLN A 55 -1.29 -1.89 3.47
CA GLN A 55 -0.50 -2.06 4.69
C GLN A 55 -0.07 -3.52 4.88
N ALA A 56 1.21 -3.75 5.21
CA ALA A 56 1.80 -5.10 5.26
C ALA A 56 1.04 -6.07 6.19
N THR A 57 0.71 -5.64 7.41
CA THR A 57 0.01 -6.45 8.41
C THR A 57 -1.51 -6.28 8.40
N HIS A 58 -2.04 -5.18 7.84
CA HIS A 58 -3.45 -4.81 8.01
C HIS A 58 -4.27 -4.86 6.72
N SER A 59 -3.66 -4.95 5.54
CA SER A 59 -4.38 -5.18 4.27
C SER A 59 -4.83 -6.64 4.16
N VAL A 60 -5.71 -7.01 5.09
CA VAL A 60 -6.29 -8.34 5.25
C VAL A 60 -7.74 -8.27 5.71
N GLY A 61 -8.47 -9.34 5.42
CA GLY A 61 -9.76 -9.66 6.04
C GLY A 61 -9.94 -11.16 6.20
N VAL A 62 -10.94 -11.55 6.99
CA VAL A 62 -11.37 -12.93 7.21
C VAL A 62 -12.84 -13.01 6.83
N VAL A 63 -13.21 -14.03 6.06
CA VAL A 63 -14.57 -14.26 5.57
C VAL A 63 -14.96 -15.70 5.92
N GLU A 64 -16.10 -15.85 6.60
CA GLU A 64 -16.67 -17.16 6.87
C GLU A 64 -17.38 -17.71 5.62
N ASP A 65 -17.16 -18.98 5.30
CA ASP A 65 -17.88 -19.71 4.25
C ASP A 65 -19.21 -20.27 4.81
N TYR A 66 -20.08 -19.36 5.24
CA TYR A 66 -21.28 -19.69 6.02
C TYR A 66 -22.49 -20.13 5.18
N SER A 67 -22.42 -20.01 3.84
CA SER A 67 -23.56 -20.22 2.95
C SER A 67 -23.15 -20.91 1.64
N PRO A 68 -23.93 -21.88 1.13
CA PRO A 68 -23.69 -22.47 -0.18
C PRO A 68 -23.97 -21.49 -1.33
N LEU A 69 -24.63 -20.36 -1.06
CA LEU A 69 -24.87 -19.32 -2.04
C LEU A 69 -23.59 -18.46 -2.19
N VAL A 70 -22.83 -18.69 -3.26
CA VAL A 70 -21.58 -17.96 -3.56
C VAL A 70 -21.74 -16.45 -3.49
N HIS A 71 -22.88 -15.91 -3.95
CA HIS A 71 -23.16 -14.48 -3.89
C HIS A 71 -23.23 -13.92 -2.47
N ALA A 72 -23.67 -14.72 -1.50
CA ALA A 72 -23.73 -14.29 -0.10
C ALA A 72 -22.31 -14.14 0.48
N VAL A 73 -21.46 -15.13 0.25
CA VAL A 73 -20.04 -15.09 0.69
C VAL A 73 -19.26 -14.01 -0.08
N ALA A 74 -19.54 -13.82 -1.37
CA ALA A 74 -18.94 -12.75 -2.17
C ALA A 74 -19.34 -11.35 -1.65
N ALA A 75 -20.60 -11.16 -1.24
CA ALA A 75 -21.06 -9.91 -0.62
C ALA A 75 -20.32 -9.62 0.69
N THR A 76 -20.06 -10.65 1.52
CA THR A 76 -19.23 -10.52 2.72
C THR A 76 -17.78 -10.18 2.38
N MET A 77 -17.18 -10.84 1.39
CA MET A 77 -15.83 -10.48 0.94
C MET A 77 -15.76 -9.03 0.44
N ALA A 78 -16.76 -8.58 -0.32
CA ALA A 78 -16.85 -7.20 -0.77
C ALA A 78 -17.01 -6.20 0.39
N HIS A 79 -17.77 -6.57 1.43
CA HIS A 79 -17.90 -5.80 2.67
C HIS A 79 -16.55 -5.63 3.38
N GLU A 80 -15.81 -6.73 3.57
CA GLU A 80 -14.51 -6.71 4.26
C GLU A 80 -13.43 -5.96 3.45
N MET A 81 -13.41 -6.13 2.13
CA MET A 81 -12.55 -5.31 1.26
C MET A 81 -12.97 -3.84 1.26
N GLY A 82 -14.27 -3.54 1.39
CA GLY A 82 -14.80 -2.19 1.58
C GLY A 82 -14.21 -1.52 2.83
N HIS A 83 -14.17 -2.22 3.96
CA HIS A 83 -13.46 -1.75 5.16
C HIS A 83 -11.98 -1.48 4.86
N ASN A 84 -11.26 -2.41 4.23
CA ASN A 84 -9.85 -2.19 3.87
C ASN A 84 -9.66 -0.92 3.02
N LEU A 85 -10.62 -0.60 2.15
CA LEU A 85 -10.69 0.60 1.30
C LEU A 85 -11.30 1.84 2.00
N GLY A 86 -11.44 1.79 3.33
CA GLY A 86 -11.82 2.91 4.18
C GLY A 86 -13.32 3.17 4.30
N MET A 87 -14.16 2.29 3.76
CA MET A 87 -15.62 2.38 3.92
C MET A 87 -16.02 2.00 5.34
N GLN A 88 -16.97 2.74 5.92
CA GLN A 88 -17.58 2.42 7.20
C GLN A 88 -18.97 1.80 6.98
N HIS A 89 -19.57 1.27 8.03
CA HIS A 89 -20.95 0.79 7.96
C HIS A 89 -21.94 1.90 7.58
N ASP A 90 -22.96 1.52 6.84
CA ASP A 90 -24.03 2.43 6.43
C ASP A 90 -24.90 2.88 7.61
N GLU A 91 -25.15 4.18 7.70
CA GLU A 91 -26.15 4.78 8.58
C GLU A 91 -27.52 4.90 7.89
N ASN A 92 -28.56 5.29 8.64
CA ASN A 92 -29.95 5.37 8.15
C ASN A 92 -30.16 6.32 6.95
N TYR A 93 -29.25 7.27 6.70
CA TYR A 93 -29.33 8.20 5.57
C TYR A 93 -28.60 7.70 4.31
N CYS A 94 -27.87 6.57 4.42
CA CYS A 94 -27.16 5.95 3.32
C CYS A 94 -28.13 5.09 2.49
N ASN A 95 -27.99 5.14 1.17
CA ASN A 95 -28.89 4.46 0.24
C ASN A 95 -28.15 3.98 -1.02
N CYS A 96 -28.62 2.86 -1.57
CA CYS A 96 -28.16 2.27 -2.84
C CYS A 96 -29.37 1.81 -3.69
N GLY A 97 -30.50 2.50 -3.54
CA GLY A 97 -31.79 2.10 -4.11
C GLY A 97 -32.69 1.40 -3.08
N PRO A 98 -33.55 0.46 -3.50
CA PRO A 98 -34.57 -0.13 -2.62
C PRO A 98 -34.04 -1.25 -1.69
N ASN A 99 -32.81 -1.73 -1.92
CA ASN A 99 -32.25 -2.89 -1.22
C ASN A 99 -31.26 -2.48 -0.14
N LEU A 100 -30.90 -3.44 0.73
CA LEU A 100 -29.78 -3.29 1.64
C LEU A 100 -28.46 -3.18 0.84
N CYS A 101 -27.53 -2.38 1.34
CA CYS A 101 -26.27 -2.08 0.66
C CYS A 101 -25.13 -2.96 1.20
N ILE A 102 -24.04 -3.10 0.43
CA ILE A 102 -22.90 -3.96 0.81
C ILE A 102 -22.35 -3.60 2.20
N MET A 103 -22.26 -2.31 2.54
CA MET A 103 -21.71 -1.85 3.82
C MET A 103 -22.74 -1.79 4.96
N ALA A 104 -23.93 -2.39 4.81
CA ALA A 104 -24.83 -2.54 5.94
C ALA A 104 -24.20 -3.41 7.04
N SER A 105 -24.51 -3.12 8.31
CA SER A 105 -23.94 -3.81 9.47
C SER A 105 -24.43 -5.26 9.66
N TYR A 106 -25.30 -5.74 8.77
CA TYR A 106 -25.80 -7.11 8.72
C TYR A 106 -26.09 -7.50 7.27
N ILE A 107 -26.05 -8.80 6.98
CA ILE A 107 -26.36 -9.33 5.65
C ILE A 107 -27.88 -9.51 5.47
N SER A 108 -28.39 -9.23 4.26
CA SER A 108 -29.78 -9.46 3.87
C SER A 108 -29.96 -10.70 3.00
N ASP A 109 -31.20 -11.15 2.89
CA ASP A 109 -31.67 -12.05 1.83
C ASP A 109 -32.72 -11.29 0.98
N PRO A 110 -32.45 -11.00 -0.31
CA PRO A 110 -31.26 -11.40 -1.08
C PRO A 110 -29.97 -10.69 -0.65
N PRO A 111 -28.78 -11.29 -0.91
CA PRO A 111 -27.50 -10.65 -0.64
C PRO A 111 -27.35 -9.29 -1.35
N PRO A 112 -26.71 -8.29 -0.71
CA PRO A 112 -26.54 -6.97 -1.30
C PRO A 112 -25.54 -7.00 -2.46
N MET A 113 -25.79 -6.19 -3.49
CA MET A 113 -24.92 -6.07 -4.68
C MET A 113 -24.37 -4.66 -4.91
N TYR A 114 -24.88 -3.67 -4.19
CA TYR A 114 -24.59 -2.26 -4.47
C TYR A 114 -24.00 -1.58 -3.23
N PHE A 115 -22.97 -0.77 -3.47
CA PHE A 115 -22.45 0.18 -2.47
C PHE A 115 -23.39 1.39 -2.34
N SER A 116 -23.49 1.93 -1.13
CA SER A 116 -24.29 3.13 -0.86
C SER A 116 -23.60 4.41 -1.33
N ASN A 117 -24.36 5.49 -1.44
CA ASN A 117 -23.80 6.83 -1.64
C ASN A 117 -22.78 7.22 -0.54
N CYS A 118 -22.94 6.74 0.70
CA CYS A 118 -21.98 6.97 1.78
C CYS A 118 -20.68 6.19 1.57
N SER A 119 -20.79 4.93 1.17
CA SER A 119 -19.64 4.06 0.86
C SER A 119 -18.73 4.71 -0.19
N TRP A 120 -19.32 5.28 -1.25
CA TRP A 120 -18.58 6.05 -2.26
C TRP A 120 -17.85 7.26 -1.68
N ASN A 121 -18.49 8.03 -0.80
CA ASN A 121 -17.84 9.17 -0.15
C ASN A 121 -16.67 8.75 0.74
N TYR A 122 -16.82 7.67 1.52
CA TYR A 122 -15.73 7.14 2.34
C TYR A 122 -14.55 6.69 1.50
N TYR A 123 -14.81 5.99 0.40
CA TYR A 123 -13.76 5.55 -0.52
C TYR A 123 -13.01 6.73 -1.17
N GLN A 124 -13.71 7.76 -1.62
CA GLN A 124 -13.08 8.97 -2.19
C GLN A 124 -12.20 9.70 -1.16
N ASN A 125 -12.65 9.78 0.09
CA ASN A 125 -11.85 10.34 1.19
C ASN A 125 -10.62 9.47 1.45
N PHE A 126 -10.77 8.14 1.48
CA PHE A 126 -9.65 7.22 1.64
C PHE A 126 -8.57 7.40 0.55
N LEU A 127 -8.97 7.46 -0.73
CA LEU A 127 -8.04 7.71 -1.83
C LEU A 127 -7.33 9.07 -1.70
N THR A 128 -8.05 10.10 -1.25
CA THR A 128 -7.49 11.45 -1.11
C THR A 128 -6.52 11.57 0.06
N ASP A 129 -6.88 10.98 1.20
CA ASP A 129 -6.15 11.10 2.46
C ASP A 129 -4.95 10.16 2.53
N PHE A 130 -5.10 8.92 2.03
CA PHE A 130 -4.08 7.87 2.17
C PHE A 130 -3.27 7.62 0.91
N LYS A 131 -3.81 7.92 -0.29
CA LYS A 131 -3.15 7.73 -1.59
C LYS A 131 -2.40 6.39 -1.70
N PRO A 132 -3.11 5.25 -1.60
CA PRO A 132 -2.48 3.94 -1.59
C PRO A 132 -1.79 3.64 -2.93
N ASP A 133 -0.46 3.69 -2.96
CA ASP A 133 0.31 3.48 -4.20
C ASP A 133 0.16 2.07 -4.79
N CYS A 134 -0.08 1.03 -3.97
CA CYS A 134 -0.09 -0.36 -4.46
C CYS A 134 -1.26 -0.65 -5.41
N THR A 135 -2.42 -0.03 -5.21
CA THR A 135 -3.62 -0.27 -6.04
C THR A 135 -3.56 0.41 -7.41
N LEU A 136 -2.50 1.16 -7.71
CA LEU A 136 -2.30 1.81 -9.00
C LEU A 136 -1.59 0.90 -10.01
N ILE A 137 -1.01 -0.20 -9.54
CA ILE A 137 -0.28 -1.14 -10.38
C ILE A 137 -1.28 -2.15 -10.94
N ARG A 138 -1.52 -2.10 -12.26
CA ARG A 138 -2.31 -3.13 -12.92
C ARG A 138 -1.51 -4.45 -12.93
N PRO A 139 -2.10 -5.59 -12.51
CA PRO A 139 -1.43 -6.88 -12.58
C PRO A 139 -1.16 -7.27 -14.04
N SER A 140 -0.07 -8.00 -14.27
CA SER A 140 0.14 -8.62 -15.58
C SER A 140 -0.90 -9.72 -15.81
N LYS A 141 -1.33 -9.93 -17.05
CA LYS A 141 -2.23 -11.03 -17.41
C LYS A 141 -1.72 -12.41 -16.99
N THR A 142 -0.39 -12.57 -16.90
CA THR A 142 0.24 -13.83 -16.42
C THR A 142 0.22 -14.01 -14.91
N ASP A 143 -0.08 -12.95 -14.15
CA ASP A 143 -0.19 -13.00 -12.68
C ASP A 143 -1.61 -13.34 -12.21
N ILE A 144 -2.60 -13.22 -13.09
CA ILE A 144 -4.00 -13.57 -12.84
C ILE A 144 -4.15 -15.09 -12.93
N VAL A 145 -4.64 -15.70 -11.85
CA VAL A 145 -4.77 -17.16 -11.73
C VAL A 145 -6.20 -17.65 -11.88
N SER A 146 -7.18 -16.73 -11.94
CA SER A 146 -8.57 -17.08 -12.26
C SER A 146 -8.68 -17.53 -13.72
N PRO A 147 -9.67 -18.39 -14.04
CA PRO A 147 -10.06 -18.59 -15.43
C PRO A 147 -10.49 -17.27 -16.06
N GLN A 148 -10.13 -17.06 -17.33
CA GLN A 148 -10.52 -15.88 -18.09
C GLN A 148 -12.04 -15.67 -18.10
N VAL A 149 -12.49 -14.42 -18.01
CA VAL A 149 -13.89 -14.02 -18.13
C VAL A 149 -14.00 -12.77 -18.98
N CYS A 150 -14.24 -12.95 -20.27
CA CYS A 150 -14.48 -11.86 -21.19
C CYS A 150 -15.64 -10.96 -20.73
N GLY A 151 -15.38 -9.66 -20.65
CA GLY A 151 -16.30 -8.62 -20.27
C GLY A 151 -16.24 -8.22 -18.80
N ASN A 152 -15.20 -8.65 -18.07
CA ASN A 152 -14.97 -8.29 -16.67
C ASN A 152 -14.11 -7.02 -16.51
N GLY A 153 -13.61 -6.46 -17.62
CA GLY A 153 -12.77 -5.26 -17.67
C GLY A 153 -11.31 -5.48 -17.25
N LEU A 154 -10.85 -6.73 -17.15
CA LEU A 154 -9.48 -7.11 -16.85
C LEU A 154 -8.90 -7.88 -18.03
N LEU A 155 -7.79 -7.40 -18.58
CA LEU A 155 -7.09 -8.13 -19.65
C LEU A 155 -6.44 -9.41 -19.10
N GLU A 156 -7.02 -10.56 -19.41
CA GLU A 156 -6.56 -11.88 -18.94
C GLU A 156 -5.77 -12.65 -20.02
N ASP A 157 -5.11 -13.74 -19.64
CA ASP A 157 -4.39 -14.58 -20.60
C ASP A 157 -5.39 -15.29 -21.51
N GLY A 158 -5.24 -15.11 -22.82
CA GLY A 158 -6.20 -15.59 -23.83
C GLY A 158 -7.02 -14.49 -24.50
N GLU A 159 -7.05 -13.28 -23.93
CA GLU A 159 -7.75 -12.12 -24.48
C GLU A 159 -6.76 -11.16 -25.17
N GLU A 160 -7.25 -10.43 -26.16
CA GLU A 160 -6.51 -9.33 -26.80
C GLU A 160 -6.93 -7.95 -26.24
N CYS A 161 -8.14 -7.86 -25.69
CA CYS A 161 -8.70 -6.69 -25.03
C CYS A 161 -9.88 -7.07 -24.13
N ASP A 162 -10.23 -6.22 -23.16
CA ASP A 162 -11.48 -6.32 -22.40
C ASP A 162 -11.95 -4.93 -21.98
N CYS A 163 -13.09 -4.49 -22.54
CA CYS A 163 -13.70 -3.19 -22.28
C CYS A 163 -15.01 -3.29 -21.47
N GLY A 164 -15.25 -4.44 -20.81
CA GLY A 164 -16.48 -4.73 -20.09
C GLY A 164 -17.56 -5.37 -20.96
N SER A 165 -18.80 -5.33 -20.47
CA SER A 165 -19.97 -5.87 -21.17
C SER A 165 -20.21 -5.18 -22.52
N PRO A 166 -20.88 -5.83 -23.50
CA PRO A 166 -21.28 -5.19 -24.75
C PRO A 166 -22.16 -3.94 -24.54
N GLU A 167 -22.94 -3.90 -23.46
CA GLU A 167 -23.79 -2.75 -23.12
C GLU A 167 -22.98 -1.53 -22.62
N ASP A 168 -21.88 -1.77 -21.90
CA ASP A 168 -21.08 -0.73 -21.27
C ASP A 168 -19.84 -0.33 -22.10
N CYS A 169 -19.37 -1.20 -22.99
CA CYS A 169 -18.15 -0.99 -23.75
C CYS A 169 -18.28 0.18 -24.73
N GLN A 170 -17.43 1.18 -24.52
CA GLN A 170 -17.30 2.36 -25.38
C GLN A 170 -16.01 2.37 -26.19
N ASN A 171 -15.17 1.34 -26.07
CA ASN A 171 -13.86 1.30 -26.70
C ASN A 171 -13.98 0.86 -28.17
N PRO A 172 -13.66 1.72 -29.16
CA PRO A 172 -13.78 1.38 -30.57
C PRO A 172 -12.69 0.40 -31.07
N CYS A 173 -11.78 -0.03 -30.20
CA CYS A 173 -10.68 -0.92 -30.53
C CYS A 173 -10.98 -2.40 -30.23
N CYS A 174 -12.03 -2.68 -29.45
CA CYS A 174 -12.34 -3.99 -28.90
C CYS A 174 -13.72 -4.47 -29.28
N ASP A 175 -13.82 -5.74 -29.61
CA ASP A 175 -15.09 -6.45 -29.67
C ASP A 175 -15.42 -7.02 -28.29
N ALA A 176 -16.37 -6.40 -27.60
CA ALA A 176 -16.78 -6.78 -26.24
C ALA A 176 -17.45 -8.16 -26.15
N GLU A 177 -17.93 -8.72 -27.26
CA GLU A 177 -18.52 -10.08 -27.25
C GLU A 177 -17.44 -11.16 -27.27
N THR A 178 -16.28 -10.87 -27.87
CA THR A 178 -15.23 -11.86 -28.15
C THR A 178 -13.92 -11.59 -27.40
N CYS A 179 -13.74 -10.38 -26.85
CA CYS A 179 -12.50 -9.91 -26.24
C CYS A 179 -11.30 -9.95 -27.20
N GLU A 180 -11.59 -9.73 -28.49
CA GLU A 180 -10.62 -9.63 -29.57
C GLU A 180 -10.50 -8.19 -30.07
N LEU A 181 -9.31 -7.81 -30.53
CA LEU A 181 -9.10 -6.51 -31.15
C LEU A 181 -9.74 -6.48 -32.54
N TYR A 182 -10.34 -5.34 -32.90
CA TYR A 182 -10.77 -5.15 -34.29
C TYR A 182 -9.56 -5.17 -35.25
N PRO A 183 -9.71 -5.58 -36.53
CA PRO A 183 -8.57 -5.88 -37.42
C PRO A 183 -7.53 -4.75 -37.66
N ALA A 184 -7.87 -3.49 -37.40
CA ALA A 184 -6.96 -2.36 -37.56
C ALA A 184 -6.37 -1.84 -36.23
N ALA A 185 -6.83 -2.40 -35.11
CA ALA A 185 -6.36 -2.10 -33.78
C ALA A 185 -5.13 -2.95 -33.45
N VAL A 186 -4.14 -2.32 -32.80
CA VAL A 186 -2.97 -3.01 -32.25
C VAL A 186 -2.88 -2.86 -30.73
N CYS A 187 -3.82 -2.10 -30.16
CA CYS A 187 -4.02 -1.94 -28.72
C CYS A 187 -5.44 -1.44 -28.45
N GLU A 188 -5.91 -1.65 -27.23
CA GLU A 188 -7.22 -1.17 -26.74
C GLU A 188 -7.04 -0.18 -25.59
N ASP A 189 -6.24 -0.56 -24.60
CA ASP A 189 -5.94 0.23 -23.41
C ASP A 189 -4.42 0.36 -23.17
N GLY A 190 -4.04 1.18 -22.19
CA GLY A 190 -2.68 1.40 -21.72
C GLY A 190 -2.21 2.84 -21.98
N PRO A 191 -1.30 3.39 -21.14
CA PRO A 191 -0.79 4.76 -21.28
C PRO A 191 -0.11 5.04 -22.63
N CYS A 192 0.33 3.99 -23.34
CA CYS A 192 0.93 4.07 -24.66
C CYS A 192 -0.01 3.70 -25.81
N CYS A 193 -1.31 3.53 -25.56
CA CYS A 193 -2.31 3.39 -26.61
C CYS A 193 -3.00 4.72 -26.92
N HIS A 194 -3.19 5.02 -28.21
CA HIS A 194 -4.02 6.15 -28.64
C HIS A 194 -4.69 5.83 -29.97
N LYS A 195 -6.03 5.90 -30.00
CA LYS A 195 -6.84 5.58 -31.20
C LYS A 195 -6.46 4.22 -31.80
N CYS A 196 -6.43 3.20 -30.93
CA CYS A 196 -6.12 1.81 -31.28
C CYS A 196 -4.71 1.58 -31.84
N LYS A 197 -3.78 2.52 -31.65
CA LYS A 197 -2.40 2.45 -32.12
C LYS A 197 -1.43 2.78 -31.01
N PHE A 198 -0.25 2.16 -31.06
CA PHE A 198 0.84 2.55 -30.18
C PHE A 198 1.23 4.01 -30.43
N LYS A 199 1.36 4.76 -29.33
CA LYS A 199 1.97 6.09 -29.35
C LYS A 199 3.41 5.98 -29.84
N THR A 200 3.91 7.03 -30.49
CA THR A 200 5.26 7.06 -31.04
C THR A 200 6.32 6.87 -29.95
N ALA A 201 7.45 6.24 -30.31
CA ALA A 201 8.58 6.08 -29.41
C ALA A 201 9.03 7.45 -28.83
N GLY A 202 9.28 7.50 -27.52
CA GLY A 202 9.65 8.73 -26.83
C GLY A 202 8.48 9.59 -26.32
N THR A 203 7.22 9.19 -26.57
CA THR A 203 6.06 9.86 -25.97
C THR A 203 6.01 9.58 -24.48
N GLU A 204 6.02 10.60 -23.63
CA GLU A 204 5.89 10.42 -22.18
C GLU A 204 4.56 9.71 -21.84
N CYS A 205 4.66 8.63 -21.08
CA CYS A 205 3.52 7.83 -20.64
C CYS A 205 3.32 7.83 -19.13
N ARG A 206 4.38 8.09 -18.37
CA ARG A 206 4.30 8.36 -16.94
C ARG A 206 5.22 9.53 -16.61
N PRO A 207 4.68 10.65 -16.11
CA PRO A 207 5.51 11.75 -15.64
C PRO A 207 6.23 11.36 -14.35
N ALA A 208 7.42 11.91 -14.13
CA ALA A 208 8.09 11.81 -12.84
C ALA A 208 7.24 12.49 -11.76
N ARG A 209 6.96 11.77 -10.67
CA ARG A 209 6.18 12.27 -9.53
C ARG A 209 6.89 13.40 -8.80
N ASP A 210 8.20 13.26 -8.62
CA ASP A 210 9.07 14.18 -7.90
C ASP A 210 10.53 14.02 -8.37
N GLU A 211 11.47 14.68 -7.69
CA GLU A 211 12.90 14.66 -8.07
C GLU A 211 13.61 13.31 -7.81
N CYS A 212 12.97 12.39 -7.10
CA CYS A 212 13.46 11.03 -6.84
C CYS A 212 12.83 9.98 -7.76
N ASP A 213 12.11 10.41 -8.78
CA ASP A 213 11.42 9.57 -9.76
C ASP A 213 11.87 9.91 -11.18
N VAL A 214 11.82 8.96 -12.11
CA VAL A 214 12.18 9.15 -13.53
C VAL A 214 10.91 9.11 -14.37
N ALA A 215 10.82 9.92 -15.43
CA ALA A 215 9.68 9.82 -16.35
C ALA A 215 9.89 8.66 -17.34
N GLU A 216 8.85 7.89 -17.63
CA GLU A 216 8.89 6.84 -18.65
C GLU A 216 8.19 7.26 -19.93
N HIS A 217 8.70 6.68 -21.01
CA HIS A 217 8.33 7.01 -22.37
C HIS A 217 7.98 5.75 -23.15
N CYS A 218 6.96 5.84 -23.99
CA CYS A 218 6.53 4.76 -24.86
C CYS A 218 7.66 4.27 -25.75
N THR A 219 7.71 2.96 -25.98
CA THR A 219 8.69 2.32 -26.88
C THR A 219 8.30 2.43 -28.35
N GLY A 220 7.02 2.73 -28.63
CA GLY A 220 6.45 2.68 -29.97
C GLY A 220 6.07 1.28 -30.46
N GLN A 221 6.24 0.26 -29.61
CA GLN A 221 6.01 -1.15 -29.96
C GLN A 221 5.09 -1.86 -28.95
N SER A 222 4.62 -1.15 -27.94
CA SER A 222 3.74 -1.66 -26.88
C SER A 222 2.76 -0.58 -26.45
N SER A 223 1.59 -0.99 -25.97
CA SER A 223 0.59 -0.11 -25.34
C SER A 223 0.86 0.10 -23.85
N GLU A 224 1.68 -0.76 -23.25
CA GLU A 224 2.15 -0.61 -21.90
C GLU A 224 3.26 0.45 -21.82
N CYS A 225 3.19 1.26 -20.77
CA CYS A 225 4.32 2.09 -20.38
C CYS A 225 5.43 1.18 -19.83
N PRO A 226 6.71 1.45 -20.09
CA PRO A 226 7.80 0.70 -19.47
C PRO A 226 7.68 0.65 -17.94
N ARG A 227 8.34 -0.33 -17.32
CA ARG A 227 8.39 -0.45 -15.86
C ARG A 227 8.88 0.86 -15.25
N ASN A 228 8.25 1.27 -14.15
CA ASN A 228 8.64 2.44 -13.37
C ASN A 228 10.11 2.31 -12.93
N GLU A 229 10.94 3.24 -13.38
CA GLU A 229 12.31 3.42 -12.96
C GLU A 229 12.39 4.59 -11.97
N LEU A 230 13.05 4.35 -10.84
CA LEU A 230 13.23 5.37 -9.81
C LEU A 230 14.60 6.01 -9.97
N GLN A 231 14.72 7.25 -9.50
CA GLN A 231 16.03 7.89 -9.44
C GLN A 231 16.94 7.07 -8.53
N ARG A 232 18.23 6.98 -8.89
CA ARG A 232 19.20 6.21 -8.12
C ARG A 232 19.18 6.60 -6.63
N ASN A 233 19.21 5.57 -5.78
CA ASN A 233 19.39 5.79 -4.35
C ASN A 233 20.66 6.60 -4.08
N GLY A 234 20.58 7.57 -3.17
CA GLY A 234 21.68 8.48 -2.86
C GLY A 234 21.73 9.75 -3.72
N GLN A 235 20.86 9.92 -4.72
CA GLN A 235 20.74 11.19 -5.42
C GLN A 235 20.26 12.28 -4.45
N PRO A 236 20.91 13.45 -4.36
CA PRO A 236 20.46 14.51 -3.46
C PRO A 236 19.08 15.04 -3.84
N CYS A 237 18.23 15.27 -2.84
CA CYS A 237 16.86 15.74 -3.01
C CYS A 237 16.51 16.82 -1.96
N LEU A 238 15.41 17.52 -2.19
CA LEU A 238 14.85 18.63 -1.39
C LEU A 238 15.89 19.70 -1.10
N LYS A 239 16.57 20.17 -2.15
CA LYS A 239 17.68 21.13 -2.06
C LYS A 239 18.81 20.65 -1.11
N ASN A 240 19.23 19.39 -1.27
CA ASN A 240 20.23 18.70 -0.43
C ASN A 240 19.81 18.45 1.04
N SER A 241 18.51 18.54 1.35
CA SER A 241 18.01 18.21 2.69
C SER A 241 17.93 16.70 2.92
N GLY A 242 17.88 15.90 1.86
CA GLY A 242 17.85 14.44 1.90
C GLY A 242 18.57 13.79 0.72
N TYR A 243 18.45 12.47 0.65
CA TYR A 243 18.90 11.66 -0.47
C TYR A 243 17.77 10.70 -0.88
N CYS A 244 17.61 10.50 -2.19
CA CYS A 244 16.58 9.61 -2.73
C CYS A 244 16.79 8.19 -2.21
N TYR A 245 15.69 7.55 -1.85
CA TYR A 245 15.66 6.17 -1.39
C TYR A 245 14.35 5.52 -1.85
N ASN A 246 14.45 4.62 -2.82
CA ASN A 246 13.35 3.89 -3.43
C ASN A 246 12.20 4.81 -3.86
N GLY A 247 12.53 5.89 -4.58
CA GLY A 247 11.55 6.83 -5.13
C GLY A 247 11.14 7.96 -4.21
N ASP A 248 11.47 7.88 -2.91
CA ASP A 248 11.13 8.92 -1.93
C ASP A 248 12.36 9.71 -1.50
N CYS A 249 12.14 10.90 -0.91
CA CYS A 249 13.17 11.69 -0.24
C CYS A 249 12.95 11.69 1.28
N PRO A 250 13.34 10.63 2.02
CA PRO A 250 13.10 10.54 3.45
C PRO A 250 13.91 11.59 4.22
N ILE A 251 13.20 12.44 4.97
CA ILE A 251 13.80 13.45 5.85
C ILE A 251 13.15 13.41 7.22
N MET A 252 13.96 13.62 8.27
CA MET A 252 13.49 13.60 9.66
C MET A 252 12.35 14.61 9.93
N THR A 253 12.35 15.76 9.24
CA THR A 253 11.30 16.78 9.40
C THR A 253 9.94 16.27 8.98
N ASN A 254 9.84 15.64 7.80
CA ASN A 254 8.58 15.08 7.31
C ASN A 254 8.11 13.93 8.21
N GLN A 255 9.04 13.12 8.71
CA GLN A 255 8.72 12.05 9.65
C GLN A 255 8.18 12.61 10.99
N CYS A 256 8.75 13.71 11.51
CA CYS A 256 8.21 14.41 12.69
C CYS A 256 6.80 14.97 12.44
N ILE A 257 6.58 15.58 11.28
CA ILE A 257 5.27 16.12 10.88
C ILE A 257 4.23 14.99 10.77
N SER A 258 4.59 13.85 10.18
CA SER A 258 3.72 12.68 10.06
C SER A 258 3.32 12.12 11.44
N LEU A 259 4.25 12.08 12.40
CA LEU A 259 3.98 11.53 13.74
C LEU A 259 3.24 12.49 14.67
N PHE A 260 3.44 13.81 14.54
CA PHE A 260 2.99 14.79 15.54
C PHE A 260 2.25 16.01 14.97
N GLY A 261 2.01 16.05 13.66
CA GLY A 261 1.30 17.13 12.96
C GLY A 261 2.22 18.21 12.40
N SER A 262 1.63 19.12 11.60
CA SER A 262 2.31 20.11 10.77
C SER A 262 3.23 21.12 11.48
N ARG A 263 3.16 21.22 12.81
CA ARG A 263 4.02 22.13 13.61
C ARG A 263 5.24 21.45 14.23
N ALA A 264 5.39 20.14 14.03
CA ALA A 264 6.50 19.38 14.58
C ALA A 264 7.77 19.61 13.75
N THR A 265 8.91 19.72 14.43
CA THR A 265 10.23 19.82 13.80
C THR A 265 11.16 18.77 14.38
N VAL A 266 12.34 18.57 13.79
CA VAL A 266 13.38 17.70 14.37
C VAL A 266 13.87 18.30 15.69
N ALA A 267 14.11 17.46 16.69
CA ALA A 267 14.68 17.88 17.96
C ALA A 267 16.19 18.18 17.83
N GLU A 268 16.76 18.85 18.83
CA GLU A 268 18.20 19.05 18.91
C GLU A 268 18.98 17.73 19.02
N ASP A 269 20.24 17.76 18.57
CA ASP A 269 21.14 16.60 18.56
C ASP A 269 21.33 15.97 19.96
N SER A 270 21.22 16.78 21.01
CA SER A 270 21.28 16.33 22.40
C SER A 270 20.24 15.26 22.72
N CYS A 271 19.05 15.33 22.12
CA CYS A 271 17.99 14.34 22.31
C CYS A 271 18.35 12.95 21.74
N PHE A 272 19.10 12.91 20.64
CA PHE A 272 19.49 11.65 20.01
C PHE A 272 20.52 10.87 20.83
N GLN A 273 21.19 11.51 21.82
CA GLN A 273 22.10 10.82 22.74
C GLN A 273 21.39 9.77 23.61
N GLU A 274 20.06 9.88 23.77
CA GLU A 274 19.24 8.85 24.42
C GLU A 274 19.33 7.48 23.72
N ASN A 275 19.64 7.47 22.42
CA ASN A 275 19.81 6.23 21.66
C ASN A 275 21.08 5.42 22.06
N LEU A 276 22.02 6.03 22.78
CA LEU A 276 23.20 5.34 23.32
C LEU A 276 22.86 4.43 24.51
N LYS A 277 21.69 4.61 25.14
CA LYS A 277 21.35 3.90 26.37
C LYS A 277 20.90 2.46 26.13
N GLY A 278 20.41 2.13 24.93
CA GLY A 278 19.78 0.83 24.66
C GLY A 278 18.52 0.63 25.51
N SER A 279 17.79 1.72 25.76
CA SER A 279 16.62 1.74 26.63
C SER A 279 15.39 1.15 25.94
N LYS A 280 14.23 1.15 26.61
CA LYS A 280 12.96 0.71 26.01
C LYS A 280 12.65 1.48 24.70
N HIS A 281 13.06 2.73 24.58
CA HIS A 281 12.68 3.60 23.45
C HIS A 281 13.87 4.04 22.61
N GLY A 282 15.03 4.23 23.22
CA GLY A 282 16.26 4.71 22.58
C GLY A 282 17.26 3.59 22.35
N TYR A 283 17.32 3.10 21.12
CA TYR A 283 18.18 2.01 20.66
C TYR A 283 18.31 2.07 19.13
N CYS A 284 19.24 1.30 18.55
CA CYS A 284 19.39 1.18 17.09
C CYS A 284 18.85 -0.15 16.58
N ALA A 285 19.35 -1.26 17.11
CA ALA A 285 18.98 -2.60 16.64
C ALA A 285 18.26 -3.41 17.71
N LYS A 286 17.62 -4.51 17.30
CA LYS A 286 17.01 -5.47 18.20
C LYS A 286 17.39 -6.88 17.76
N GLU A 287 18.07 -7.61 18.62
CA GLU A 287 18.49 -8.99 18.37
C GLU A 287 17.88 -9.88 19.45
N ASN A 288 17.12 -10.91 19.07
CA ASN A 288 16.47 -11.85 19.98
C ASN A 288 15.68 -11.15 21.12
N GLY A 289 14.97 -10.07 20.79
CA GLY A 289 14.21 -9.28 21.76
C GLY A 289 15.03 -8.25 22.55
N ARG A 290 16.35 -8.37 22.60
CA ARG A 290 17.26 -7.44 23.27
C ARG A 290 17.48 -6.19 22.42
N LYS A 291 17.28 -5.02 23.02
CA LYS A 291 17.53 -3.71 22.39
C LYS A 291 19.01 -3.38 22.48
N ILE A 292 19.62 -3.06 21.34
CA ILE A 292 21.04 -2.78 21.20
C ILE A 292 21.23 -1.27 21.12
N PRO A 293 22.05 -0.67 22.01
CA PRO A 293 22.35 0.75 21.96
C PRO A 293 23.01 1.11 20.62
N CYS A 294 22.80 2.34 20.15
CA CYS A 294 23.52 2.84 18.99
C CYS A 294 25.00 3.03 19.30
N ALA A 295 25.86 2.91 18.29
CA ALA A 295 27.19 3.49 18.37
C ALA A 295 27.10 5.03 18.32
N PRO A 296 28.10 5.77 18.82
CA PRO A 296 28.09 7.24 18.81
C PRO A 296 27.78 7.88 17.45
N GLN A 297 28.31 7.32 16.37
CA GLN A 297 28.07 7.79 15.00
C GLN A 297 26.68 7.44 14.45
N ASP A 298 25.98 6.49 15.08
CA ASP A 298 24.70 5.95 14.59
C ASP A 298 23.49 6.53 15.34
N VAL A 299 23.69 7.45 16.29
CA VAL A 299 22.63 7.99 17.15
C VAL A 299 21.47 8.61 16.37
N LYS A 300 21.74 9.11 15.16
CA LYS A 300 20.76 9.68 14.23
C LYS A 300 19.94 8.62 13.46
N CYS A 301 20.21 7.33 13.62
CA CYS A 301 19.53 6.22 12.94
C CYS A 301 18.74 5.29 13.88
N GLY A 302 18.64 5.66 15.16
CA GLY A 302 17.81 4.97 16.16
C GLY A 302 16.39 5.54 16.24
N ARG A 303 15.93 5.84 17.46
CA ARG A 303 14.65 6.53 17.69
C ARG A 303 14.70 7.95 17.13
N LEU A 304 13.64 8.37 16.45
CA LEU A 304 13.45 9.76 16.05
C LEU A 304 13.00 10.59 17.26
N TYR A 305 13.61 11.77 17.40
CA TYR A 305 13.22 12.77 18.38
C TYR A 305 12.78 14.05 17.65
N CYS A 306 11.63 14.57 18.07
CA CYS A 306 10.97 15.74 17.51
C CYS A 306 10.71 16.79 18.58
N LEU A 307 10.66 18.04 18.15
CA LEU A 307 10.18 19.16 18.94
C LEU A 307 8.73 19.45 18.54
N ASP A 308 7.82 19.39 19.52
CA ASP A 308 6.42 19.73 19.30
C ASP A 308 6.15 21.17 19.76
N ASN A 309 6.01 22.07 18.79
CA ASN A 309 5.73 23.49 19.01
C ASN A 309 4.23 23.79 19.27
N SER A 310 3.35 22.80 19.21
CA SER A 310 1.90 22.98 19.44
C SER A 310 1.50 22.95 20.92
N SER A 311 2.31 22.31 21.76
CA SER A 311 2.00 22.06 23.16
C SER A 311 2.41 23.22 24.08
N ARG A 312 1.54 23.62 25.03
CA ARG A 312 1.88 24.60 26.10
C ARG A 312 3.05 24.13 26.98
N LYS A 313 3.30 22.81 27.02
CA LYS A 313 4.50 22.19 27.60
C LYS A 313 5.40 21.75 26.45
N LYS A 314 6.46 22.53 26.18
CA LYS A 314 7.50 22.15 25.20
C LYS A 314 8.21 20.90 25.71
N ASN A 315 7.98 19.75 25.08
CA ASN A 315 8.85 18.59 25.27
C ASN A 315 9.95 18.65 24.19
N PRO A 316 11.20 19.00 24.54
CA PRO A 316 12.26 19.20 23.56
C PRO A 316 12.68 17.90 22.86
N CYS A 317 12.44 16.75 23.50
CA CYS A 317 12.81 15.43 22.99
C CYS A 317 11.57 14.52 22.90
N LYS A 318 10.50 15.00 22.25
CA LYS A 318 9.29 14.19 22.03
C LYS A 318 9.64 13.02 21.11
N MET A 319 9.17 11.82 21.45
CA MET A 319 9.36 10.62 20.66
C MET A 319 8.03 9.87 20.56
N HIS A 320 7.89 9.04 19.52
CA HIS A 320 6.74 8.16 19.35
C HIS A 320 7.17 6.73 19.71
N TYR A 321 6.40 6.06 20.54
CA TYR A 321 6.63 4.67 20.91
C TYR A 321 5.31 3.98 21.25
N LEU A 322 5.09 2.80 20.65
CA LEU A 322 4.00 1.89 21.00
C LEU A 322 4.59 0.50 21.24
N ASP A 323 4.09 -0.23 22.24
CA ASP A 323 4.58 -1.58 22.52
C ASP A 323 4.19 -2.58 21.43
N ALA A 324 3.04 -2.37 20.77
CA ALA A 324 2.53 -3.16 19.66
C ALA A 324 3.34 -2.96 18.35
N ASP A 325 3.84 -1.74 18.12
CA ASP A 325 4.73 -1.43 16.99
C ASP A 325 5.89 -0.56 17.46
N GLN A 326 6.97 -1.24 17.85
CA GLN A 326 8.18 -0.57 18.34
C GLN A 326 8.99 0.04 17.20
N HIS A 327 8.72 -0.31 15.94
CA HIS A 327 9.39 0.24 14.76
C HIS A 327 8.84 1.62 14.40
N LYS A 328 7.53 1.84 14.57
CA LYS A 328 6.93 3.16 14.38
C LYS A 328 7.57 4.21 15.29
N GLY A 329 8.09 5.28 14.68
CA GLY A 329 8.84 6.34 15.34
C GLY A 329 10.36 6.15 15.36
N MET A 330 10.89 5.06 14.82
CA MET A 330 12.32 4.95 14.51
C MET A 330 12.61 5.74 13.23
N VAL A 331 13.84 6.26 13.09
CA VAL A 331 14.26 6.96 11.88
C VAL A 331 14.12 6.04 10.66
N GLU A 332 13.49 6.53 9.60
CA GLU A 332 13.27 5.75 8.37
C GLU A 332 14.58 5.40 7.65
N PRO A 333 14.68 4.23 7.01
CA PRO A 333 15.83 3.90 6.18
C PRO A 333 15.97 4.91 5.02
N GLY A 334 17.21 5.17 4.59
CA GLY A 334 17.52 6.18 3.58
C GLY A 334 17.56 7.62 4.10
N THR A 335 17.06 7.89 5.31
CA THR A 335 17.08 9.25 5.88
C THR A 335 18.50 9.77 6.03
N LYS A 336 18.73 11.01 5.59
CA LYS A 336 20.00 11.72 5.80
C LYS A 336 20.29 11.89 7.29
N CYS A 337 21.41 11.34 7.75
CA CYS A 337 21.85 11.43 9.16
C CYS A 337 22.98 12.45 9.36
N GLU A 338 23.82 12.64 8.34
CA GLU A 338 24.87 13.66 8.27
C GLU A 338 25.06 14.04 6.79
N ASP A 339 25.84 15.08 6.50
CA ASP A 339 26.22 15.40 5.12
C ASP A 339 27.01 14.24 4.51
N GLY A 340 26.56 13.76 3.34
CA GLY A 340 27.12 12.60 2.66
C GLY A 340 26.76 11.26 3.28
N LYS A 341 25.86 11.18 4.27
CA LYS A 341 25.50 9.93 4.94
C LYS A 341 23.99 9.71 5.10
N VAL A 342 23.61 8.44 5.13
CA VAL A 342 22.22 7.96 5.24
C VAL A 342 22.09 6.84 6.26
N CYS A 343 20.89 6.67 6.79
CA CYS A 343 20.56 5.57 7.68
C CYS A 343 20.24 4.29 6.93
N ILE A 344 21.10 3.27 7.00
CA ILE A 344 20.85 1.93 6.48
C ILE A 344 21.06 0.91 7.58
N ASN A 345 20.10 0.00 7.77
CA ASN A 345 20.15 -1.01 8.82
C ASN A 345 20.49 -0.42 10.20
N ARG A 346 19.92 0.76 10.50
CA ARG A 346 20.10 1.48 11.77
C ARG A 346 21.52 2.00 12.01
N LYS A 347 22.32 2.14 10.94
CA LYS A 347 23.66 2.72 10.96
C LYS A 347 23.75 3.93 10.05
N CYS A 348 24.52 4.95 10.44
CA CYS A 348 24.77 6.14 9.64
C CYS A 348 26.00 5.90 8.75
N VAL A 349 25.76 5.60 7.48
CA VAL A 349 26.79 5.14 6.53
C VAL A 349 26.94 6.11 5.37
N ASP A 350 28.12 6.12 4.74
CA ASP A 350 28.39 6.97 3.57
C ASP A 350 27.47 6.61 2.41
N VAL A 351 26.81 7.63 1.84
CA VAL A 351 25.82 7.51 0.77
C VAL A 351 26.39 6.79 -0.46
N ASN A 352 27.68 6.99 -0.76
CA ASN A 352 28.33 6.33 -1.87
C ASN A 352 28.52 4.84 -1.60
N THR A 353 28.67 4.41 -0.36
CA THR A 353 28.87 2.99 -0.02
C THR A 353 27.57 2.26 0.34
N ALA A 354 26.56 3.00 0.80
CA ALA A 354 25.26 2.48 1.22
C ALA A 354 24.56 1.67 0.12
N TYR A 355 24.74 2.08 -1.14
CA TYR A 355 24.02 1.54 -2.30
C TYR A 355 24.93 0.82 -3.30
N LEU A 356 26.24 0.70 -3.04
CA LEU A 356 27.19 0.02 -3.93
C LEU A 356 27.06 -1.51 -3.95
N SER A 357 26.13 -2.10 -3.22
CA SER A 357 25.76 -3.52 -3.34
C SER A 357 24.61 -3.79 -4.32
N THR A 358 24.08 -2.79 -5.04
CA THR A 358 22.97 -3.00 -6.00
C THR A 358 23.31 -2.72 -7.46
N THR A 359 24.60 -2.53 -7.82
CA THR A 359 25.05 -2.46 -9.22
C THR A 359 25.25 -3.83 -9.87
N GLY A 360 24.50 -4.83 -9.43
CA GLY A 360 24.32 -6.10 -10.10
C GLY A 360 22.84 -6.41 -10.14
N PHE A 361 22.25 -6.37 -11.33
CA PHE A 361 20.96 -6.95 -11.69
C PHE A 361 20.41 -7.92 -10.64
N SER A 362 19.29 -7.56 -10.01
CA SER A 362 18.22 -8.42 -9.46
C SER A 362 17.53 -7.68 -8.31
N GLN A 363 16.39 -7.04 -8.55
CA GLN A 363 15.35 -6.92 -7.54
C GLN A 363 14.02 -7.28 -8.19
N PHE A 364 13.32 -8.17 -7.49
CA PHE A 364 12.15 -8.95 -7.90
C PHE A 364 10.89 -8.11 -8.06
#